data_AF-A0A960X218-F1
#
_entry.id   AF-A0A960X218-F1
#
_cell.length_a   1.000
_cell.length_b   1.000
_cell.length_c   1.000
_cell.angle_alpha   90.00
_cell.angle_beta   90.00
_cell.angle_gamma   90.00
#
_symmetry.space_group_name_H-M   'P 1'
#
loop_
_entity.id
_entity.type
_entity.pdbx_description
1 polymer ?
#
loop_
_entity_poly.entity_id
_entity_poly.type
_entity_poly.pdbx_seq_one_letter_code
_entity_poly.pdbx_strand_id
1 'polypeptide(L)'
;MNKNISRRTGIKLMTAGTLMGLSGRGALQAESAKPSASGPMTDSWGKTQDRVFLGGDYWANPMEDWRVVNGGAECQNTGGGRSVHSLTHQLTASGSFTMAVTLTRLEVNGNDGGAGFRIGLRSEINEHRSNCFVQNGLVAGWRAG
;
A
#
# COMPACT_ATOMS: atom_id res chain seq x y z
N MET A 1 -11.51 55.10 -4.73
CA MET A 1 -11.88 54.64 -3.38
C MET A 1 -11.83 53.12 -3.36
N ASN A 2 -10.72 52.52 -2.94
CA ASN A 2 -10.55 51.07 -2.97
C ASN A 2 -10.91 50.49 -1.60
N LYS A 3 -12.02 49.74 -1.52
CA LYS A 3 -12.40 49.01 -0.31
C LYS A 3 -11.62 47.68 -0.29
N ASN A 4 -10.65 47.56 0.62
CA ASN A 4 -9.92 46.32 0.84
C ASN A 4 -10.84 45.32 1.56
N ILE A 5 -11.15 44.20 0.89
CA ILE A 5 -11.90 43.10 1.49
C ILE A 5 -10.97 42.39 2.49
N SER A 6 -11.33 42.45 3.78
CA SER A 6 -10.58 41.78 4.83
C SER A 6 -10.76 40.26 4.77
N ARG A 7 -9.72 39.52 5.18
CA ARG A 7 -9.72 38.04 5.29
C ARG A 7 -10.93 37.49 6.06
N ARG A 8 -11.44 38.23 7.06
CA ARG A 8 -12.67 37.86 7.80
C ARG A 8 -13.95 37.99 6.97
N THR A 9 -14.00 38.93 6.03
CA THR A 9 -15.15 39.11 5.13
C THR A 9 -15.20 38.01 4.07
N GLY A 10 -14.03 37.57 3.59
CA GLY A 10 -13.92 36.44 2.67
C GLY A 10 -14.40 35.11 3.26
N ILE A 11 -14.08 34.82 4.53
CA ILE A 11 -14.53 33.60 5.21
C ILE A 11 -16.06 33.58 5.37
N LYS A 12 -16.69 34.73 5.66
CA LYS A 12 -18.16 34.80 5.80
C LYS A 12 -18.91 34.58 4.49
N LEU A 13 -18.32 34.94 3.35
CA LEU A 13 -18.89 34.70 2.02
C LEU A 13 -18.84 33.23 1.59
N MET A 14 -17.95 32.40 2.15
CA MET A 14 -17.88 30.97 1.81
C MET A 14 -18.99 30.12 2.47
N THR A 15 -19.60 30.62 3.55
CA THR A 15 -20.65 29.89 4.29
C THR A 15 -22.04 29.93 3.64
N ALA A 16 -22.25 30.72 2.58
CA ALA A 16 -23.54 30.86 1.90
C ALA A 16 -23.75 29.86 0.73
N GLY A 17 -22.83 28.93 0.50
CA GLY A 17 -22.90 27.98 -0.62
C GLY A 17 -23.40 26.56 -0.28
N THR A 18 -23.69 26.25 0.98
CA THR A 18 -23.70 24.85 1.46
C THR A 18 -25.03 24.08 1.35
N LEU A 19 -26.04 24.52 0.57
CA LEU A 19 -27.36 23.86 0.59
C LEU A 19 -27.93 23.38 -0.75
N MET A 20 -27.15 23.29 -1.83
CA MET A 20 -27.71 22.89 -3.15
C MET A 20 -27.15 21.62 -3.80
N GLY A 21 -26.55 20.71 -3.01
CA GLY A 21 -25.88 19.50 -3.55
C GLY A 21 -26.54 18.14 -3.30
N LEU A 22 -27.69 18.04 -2.61
CA LEU A 22 -28.23 16.74 -2.17
C LEU A 22 -29.08 15.98 -3.22
N SER A 23 -29.26 16.50 -4.43
CA SER A 23 -30.14 15.87 -5.44
C SER A 23 -29.42 14.94 -6.42
N GLY A 24 -28.10 14.81 -6.33
CA GLY A 24 -27.30 13.94 -7.18
C GLY A 24 -26.83 12.69 -6.46
N ARG A 25 -27.74 11.82 -6.00
CA ARG A 25 -27.38 10.40 -5.74
C ARG A 25 -27.16 9.72 -7.09
N GLY A 26 -26.12 10.13 -7.81
CA GLY A 26 -25.50 9.26 -8.80
C GLY A 26 -25.12 7.98 -8.06
N ALA A 27 -25.57 6.84 -8.56
CA ALA A 27 -25.15 5.55 -8.05
C ALA A 27 -23.62 5.62 -7.85
N LEU A 28 -23.16 5.38 -6.62
CA LEU A 28 -21.75 5.09 -6.37
C LEU A 28 -21.48 3.83 -7.17
N GLN A 29 -21.03 4.02 -8.39
CA GLN A 29 -20.70 2.95 -9.29
C GLN A 29 -19.51 2.29 -8.62
N ALA A 30 -19.75 1.10 -8.05
CA ALA A 30 -18.69 0.29 -7.51
C ALA A 30 -17.61 0.23 -8.59
N GLU A 31 -16.43 0.74 -8.27
CA GLU A 31 -15.32 0.79 -9.19
C GLU A 31 -15.05 -0.64 -9.62
N SER A 32 -15.46 -0.98 -10.85
CA SER A 32 -15.33 -2.31 -11.41
C SER A 32 -13.89 -2.74 -11.20
N ALA A 33 -13.70 -3.84 -10.47
CA ALA A 33 -12.39 -4.39 -10.20
C ALA A 33 -11.61 -4.44 -11.52
N LYS A 34 -10.46 -3.74 -11.57
CA LYS A 34 -9.54 -3.83 -12.70
C LYS A 34 -9.33 -5.32 -13.00
N PRO A 35 -9.40 -5.75 -14.29
CA PRO A 35 -9.10 -7.12 -14.64
C PRO A 35 -7.75 -7.49 -14.03
N SER A 36 -7.70 -8.58 -13.25
CA SER A 36 -6.44 -9.11 -12.76
C SER A 36 -5.54 -9.36 -13.96
N ALA A 37 -4.40 -8.69 -14.02
CA ALA A 37 -3.46 -8.84 -15.11
C ALA A 37 -3.04 -10.32 -15.20
N SER A 38 -3.09 -10.91 -16.39
CA SER A 38 -2.78 -12.33 -16.63
C SER A 38 -1.27 -12.64 -16.68
N GLY A 39 -0.43 -11.69 -16.26
CA GLY A 39 1.02 -11.83 -16.25
C GLY A 39 1.58 -12.06 -14.85
N PRO A 40 2.85 -12.48 -14.72
CA PRO A 40 3.52 -12.52 -13.43
C PRO A 40 3.57 -11.11 -12.83
N MET A 41 3.20 -10.99 -11.56
CA MET A 41 3.40 -9.77 -10.81
C MET A 41 4.90 -9.47 -10.72
N THR A 42 5.31 -8.30 -11.19
CA THR A 42 6.65 -7.76 -11.01
C THR A 42 6.51 -6.34 -10.46
N ASP A 43 7.40 -5.94 -9.56
CA ASP A 43 7.38 -4.57 -9.09
C ASP A 43 7.78 -3.57 -10.18
N SER A 44 7.46 -2.29 -9.95
CA SER A 44 7.78 -1.19 -10.86
C SER A 44 8.75 -0.18 -10.24
N TRP A 45 9.37 -0.52 -9.10
CA TRP A 45 10.21 0.41 -8.35
C TRP A 45 11.48 0.77 -9.12
N GLY A 46 12.07 -0.16 -9.86
CA GLY A 46 13.22 0.12 -10.75
C GLY A 46 12.94 1.08 -11.91
N LYS A 47 11.66 1.43 -12.15
CA LYS A 47 11.22 2.35 -13.23
C LYS A 47 10.68 3.65 -12.68
N THR A 48 10.84 3.92 -11.40
CA THR A 48 10.34 5.12 -10.74
C THR A 48 11.44 5.84 -9.98
N GLN A 49 11.17 7.08 -9.61
CA GLN A 49 12.08 7.90 -8.83
C GLN A 49 11.99 7.53 -7.36
N ASP A 50 13.02 7.88 -6.59
CA ASP A 50 13.00 7.79 -5.14
C ASP A 50 11.85 8.63 -4.57
N ARG A 51 11.11 8.05 -3.62
CA ARG A 51 9.92 8.69 -3.04
C ARG A 51 9.46 8.02 -1.76
N VAL A 52 8.72 8.79 -0.98
CA VAL A 52 7.92 8.29 0.14
C VAL A 52 6.70 7.56 -0.43
N PHE A 53 6.39 6.37 0.11
CA PHE A 53 5.41 5.38 -0.35
C PHE A 53 5.78 4.57 -1.59
N LEU A 54 5.30 3.31 -1.60
CA LEU A 54 5.62 2.31 -2.62
C LEU A 54 4.75 2.39 -3.88
N GLY A 55 3.70 3.22 -3.87
CA GLY A 55 2.73 3.38 -4.96
C GLY A 55 1.40 2.67 -4.69
N GLY A 56 0.37 3.03 -5.46
CA GLY A 56 -1.02 2.59 -5.23
C GLY A 56 -1.32 1.12 -5.51
N ASP A 57 -0.38 0.39 -6.12
CA ASP A 57 -0.51 -1.05 -6.38
C ASP A 57 -0.15 -1.91 -5.15
N TYR A 58 0.33 -1.27 -4.08
CA TYR A 58 0.81 -1.94 -2.87
C TYR A 58 0.14 -1.40 -1.61
N TRP A 59 0.06 -2.27 -0.61
CA TRP A 59 -0.25 -1.89 0.76
C TRP A 59 0.92 -2.25 1.68
N ALA A 60 1.48 -1.25 2.37
CA ALA A 60 2.61 -1.42 3.27
C ALA A 60 2.18 -1.23 4.73
N ASN A 61 2.74 -2.03 5.64
CA ASN A 61 2.41 -1.98 7.05
C ASN A 61 3.64 -1.74 7.93
N PRO A 62 3.65 -0.68 8.77
CA PRO A 62 2.89 0.55 8.58
C PRO A 62 3.42 1.30 7.34
N MET A 63 2.63 2.14 6.69
CA MET A 63 3.02 2.74 5.40
C MET A 63 4.22 3.69 5.51
N GLU A 64 4.38 4.31 6.69
CA GLU A 64 5.41 5.30 7.00
C GLU A 64 6.81 4.69 7.10
N ASP A 65 6.89 3.37 7.32
CA ASP A 65 8.16 2.66 7.43
C ASP A 65 8.77 2.33 6.04
N TRP A 66 8.10 2.65 4.93
CA TRP A 66 8.49 2.21 3.59
C TRP A 66 8.66 3.35 2.59
N ARG A 67 9.71 3.24 1.79
CA ARG A 67 10.04 4.17 0.69
C ARG A 67 10.58 3.43 -0.52
N VAL A 68 10.51 4.06 -1.68
CA VAL A 68 11.26 3.61 -2.86
C VAL A 68 12.60 4.33 -2.85
N VAL A 69 13.69 3.56 -2.88
CA VAL A 69 15.06 4.07 -2.99
C VAL A 69 15.88 3.15 -3.88
N ASN A 70 16.66 3.72 -4.80
CA ASN A 70 17.55 2.98 -5.70
C ASN A 70 16.85 1.84 -6.46
N GLY A 71 15.58 2.06 -6.83
CA GLY A 71 14.79 1.08 -7.58
C GLY A 71 14.23 -0.09 -6.75
N GLY A 72 14.31 -0.06 -5.42
CA GLY A 72 13.74 -1.08 -4.54
C GLY A 72 12.85 -0.48 -3.44
N ALA A 73 12.05 -1.33 -2.79
CA ALA A 73 11.36 -0.96 -1.57
C ALA A 73 12.29 -1.13 -0.37
N GLU A 74 12.57 -0.03 0.31
CA GLU A 74 13.36 0.00 1.52
C GLU A 74 12.45 0.15 2.74
N CYS A 75 12.68 -0.68 3.76
CA CYS A 75 12.09 -0.51 5.07
C CYS A 75 13.05 0.29 5.97
N GLN A 76 12.57 1.39 6.53
CA GLN A 76 13.36 2.32 7.34
C GLN A 76 13.36 1.96 8.85
N ASN A 77 12.62 0.91 9.24
CA ASN A 77 12.38 0.56 10.62
C ASN A 77 12.75 -0.90 10.88
N THR A 78 13.50 -1.16 11.95
CA THR A 78 14.01 -2.50 12.30
C THR A 78 13.03 -3.34 13.11
N GLY A 79 11.83 -2.79 13.41
CA GLY A 79 10.78 -3.52 14.11
C GLY A 79 10.31 -4.78 13.35
N GLY A 80 9.80 -5.76 14.08
CA GLY A 80 9.19 -6.95 13.47
C GLY A 80 7.88 -6.66 12.75
N GLY A 81 7.47 -7.57 11.86
CA GLY A 81 6.13 -7.60 11.27
C GLY A 81 5.86 -6.54 10.20
N ARG A 82 6.89 -5.89 9.66
CA ARG A 82 6.75 -5.00 8.50
C ARG A 82 6.47 -5.83 7.26
N SER A 83 5.43 -5.47 6.52
CA SER A 83 5.01 -6.22 5.34
C SER A 83 4.59 -5.30 4.20
N VAL A 84 4.71 -5.82 2.98
CA VAL A 84 4.19 -5.21 1.76
C VAL A 84 3.33 -6.25 1.04
N HIS A 85 2.14 -5.84 0.63
CA HIS A 85 1.16 -6.68 -0.06
C HIS A 85 0.86 -6.09 -1.43
N SER A 86 0.65 -6.96 -2.43
CA SER A 86 0.07 -6.57 -3.71
C SER A 86 -1.42 -6.35 -3.57
N LEU A 87 -1.93 -5.25 -4.12
CA LEU A 87 -3.37 -5.00 -4.24
C LEU A 87 -3.92 -5.40 -5.61
N THR A 88 -3.04 -5.78 -6.54
CA THR A 88 -3.40 -6.04 -7.94
C THR A 88 -3.36 -7.52 -8.32
N HIS A 89 -2.81 -8.38 -7.45
CA HIS A 89 -2.64 -9.80 -7.72
C HIS A 89 -3.04 -10.64 -6.50
N GLN A 90 -3.82 -11.70 -6.75
CA GLN A 90 -4.26 -12.66 -5.73
C GLN A 90 -4.15 -14.08 -6.30
N LEU A 91 -3.67 -15.01 -5.48
CA LEU A 91 -3.74 -16.44 -5.78
C LEU A 91 -5.15 -16.95 -5.46
N THR A 92 -5.97 -17.16 -6.49
CA THR A 92 -7.36 -17.62 -6.36
C THR A 92 -7.57 -19.03 -6.91
N ALA A 93 -6.74 -19.46 -7.87
CA ALA A 93 -6.80 -20.78 -8.46
C ALA A 93 -5.95 -21.78 -7.68
N SER A 94 -6.35 -23.06 -7.74
CA SER A 94 -5.53 -24.17 -7.25
C SER A 94 -4.43 -24.49 -8.26
N GLY A 95 -3.23 -24.82 -7.76
CA GLY A 95 -2.10 -25.20 -8.59
C GLY A 95 -0.77 -24.76 -8.00
N SER A 96 0.30 -25.08 -8.73
CA SER A 96 1.65 -24.63 -8.39
C SER A 96 1.83 -23.17 -8.75
N PHE A 97 2.57 -22.43 -7.93
CA PHE A 97 2.95 -21.06 -8.19
C PHE A 97 4.40 -20.83 -7.77
N THR A 98 5.00 -19.77 -8.30
CA THR A 98 6.37 -19.34 -7.96
C THR A 98 6.34 -17.92 -7.44
N MET A 99 7.06 -17.66 -6.35
CA MET A 99 7.30 -16.31 -5.82
C MET A 99 8.81 -16.13 -5.62
N ALA A 100 9.33 -14.96 -5.96
CA ALA A 100 10.73 -14.62 -5.81
C ALA A 100 10.86 -13.18 -5.30
N VAL A 101 11.82 -12.96 -4.40
CA VAL A 101 12.17 -11.64 -3.89
C VAL A 101 13.69 -11.56 -3.79
N THR A 102 14.26 -10.45 -4.23
CA THR A 102 15.66 -10.12 -4.02
C THR A 102 15.75 -9.29 -2.75
N LEU A 103 16.52 -9.75 -1.77
CA LEU A 103 16.69 -9.08 -0.49
C LEU A 103 18.11 -8.50 -0.42
N THR A 104 18.18 -7.20 -0.11
CA THR A 104 19.44 -6.53 0.22
C THR A 104 19.41 -6.19 1.69
N ARG A 105 20.37 -6.73 2.43
CA ARG A 105 20.60 -6.32 3.82
C ARG A 105 21.39 -5.00 3.81
N LEU A 106 20.77 -3.93 4.30
CA LEU A 106 21.38 -2.59 4.30
C LEU A 106 22.30 -2.37 5.51
N GLU A 107 21.97 -2.98 6.65
CA GLU A 107 22.74 -2.89 7.89
C GLU A 107 22.84 -4.29 8.53
N VAL A 108 23.94 -4.55 9.24
CA VAL A 108 24.16 -5.81 9.97
C VAL A 108 24.19 -5.49 11.47
N ASN A 109 23.22 -6.02 12.22
CA ASN A 109 23.19 -5.92 13.67
C ASN A 109 23.26 -7.31 14.33
N GLY A 110 23.65 -7.36 15.61
CA GLY A 110 23.80 -8.61 16.37
C GLY A 110 22.47 -9.29 16.74
N ASN A 111 21.34 -8.67 16.43
CA ASN A 111 19.98 -9.12 16.73
C ASN A 111 19.06 -8.97 15.50
N ASP A 112 19.63 -9.09 14.30
CA ASP A 112 18.88 -9.07 13.05
C ASP A 112 17.78 -10.16 13.02
N GLY A 113 16.68 -9.84 12.35
CA GLY A 113 15.59 -10.78 12.10
C GLY A 113 15.76 -11.57 10.81
N GLY A 114 14.68 -11.70 10.05
CA GLY A 114 14.68 -12.34 8.74
C GLY A 114 13.73 -11.62 7.78
N ALA A 115 13.78 -12.00 6.52
CA ALA A 115 12.93 -11.44 5.47
C ALA A 115 12.56 -12.50 4.43
N GLY A 116 11.39 -12.34 3.81
CA GLY A 116 10.87 -13.28 2.84
C GLY A 116 9.36 -13.16 2.67
N PHE A 117 8.70 -14.28 2.40
CA PHE A 117 7.28 -14.35 2.15
C PHE A 117 6.51 -14.87 3.36
N ARG A 118 5.30 -14.35 3.50
CA ARG A 118 4.23 -14.97 4.26
C ARG A 118 3.14 -15.38 3.27
N ILE A 119 2.70 -16.63 3.34
CA ILE A 119 1.80 -17.25 2.37
C ILE A 119 0.54 -17.75 3.09
N GLY A 120 -0.60 -17.67 2.42
CA GLY A 120 -1.88 -18.17 2.94
C GLY A 120 -2.52 -17.24 3.98
N LEU A 121 -2.31 -15.93 3.85
CA LEU A 121 -2.93 -14.95 4.74
C LEU A 121 -4.44 -14.91 4.51
N ARG A 122 -5.20 -15.04 5.60
CA ARG A 122 -6.65 -15.02 5.56
C ARG A 122 -7.22 -14.32 6.79
N SER A 123 -7.95 -13.24 6.55
CA SER A 123 -8.76 -12.58 7.57
C SER A 123 -10.08 -13.33 7.76
N GLU A 124 -10.88 -12.92 8.75
CA GLU A 124 -12.23 -13.44 8.96
C GLU A 124 -13.15 -13.20 7.75
N ILE A 125 -12.98 -12.06 7.09
CA ILE A 125 -13.77 -11.66 5.91
C ILE A 125 -13.22 -12.33 4.64
N ASN A 126 -11.94 -12.71 4.63
CA ASN A 126 -11.25 -13.36 3.52
C ASN A 126 -11.36 -12.59 2.19
N GLU A 127 -11.11 -11.29 2.26
CA GLU A 127 -11.09 -10.37 1.12
C GLU A 127 -9.67 -9.82 0.96
N HIS A 128 -9.18 -9.65 -0.28
CA HIS A 128 -7.76 -9.37 -0.56
C HIS A 128 -7.18 -8.16 0.19
N ARG A 129 -7.94 -7.08 0.37
CA ARG A 129 -7.52 -5.89 1.12
C ARG A 129 -7.57 -6.15 2.61
N SER A 130 -8.61 -6.82 3.09
CA SER A 130 -8.69 -7.21 4.51
C SER A 130 -7.55 -8.14 4.94
N ASN A 131 -7.08 -9.01 4.04
CA ASN A 131 -5.98 -9.93 4.30
C ASN A 131 -4.63 -9.20 4.51
N CYS A 132 -4.51 -7.93 4.07
CA CYS A 132 -3.29 -7.12 4.25
C CYS A 132 -3.03 -6.76 5.73
N PHE A 133 -4.01 -6.90 6.62
CA PHE A 133 -3.86 -6.59 8.05
C PHE A 133 -3.52 -7.81 8.91
N VAL A 134 -3.44 -8.99 8.31
CA VAL A 134 -3.26 -10.25 9.01
C VAL A 134 -1.77 -10.58 9.15
N GLN A 135 -1.37 -11.01 10.34
CA GLN A 135 0.03 -11.40 10.62
C GLN A 135 0.28 -12.91 10.75
N ASN A 136 -0.71 -13.75 10.41
CA ASN A 136 -0.58 -15.20 10.39
C ASN A 136 -0.28 -15.75 8.98
N GLY A 137 0.21 -16.98 8.90
CA GLY A 137 0.49 -17.67 7.63
C GLY A 137 1.80 -18.45 7.67
N LEU A 138 2.08 -19.15 6.58
CA LEU A 138 3.32 -19.90 6.39
C LEU A 138 4.45 -18.94 6.06
N VAL A 139 5.52 -18.96 6.85
CA VAL A 139 6.69 -18.10 6.66
C VAL A 139 7.77 -18.87 5.92
N ALA A 140 8.29 -18.30 4.83
CA ALA A 140 9.39 -18.85 4.07
C ALA A 140 10.35 -17.73 3.66
N GLY A 141 11.64 -17.92 3.89
CA GLY A 141 12.63 -16.89 3.57
C GLY A 141 13.95 -17.08 4.29
N TRP A 142 14.74 -16.02 4.25
CA TRP A 142 16.04 -15.96 4.89
C TRP A 142 15.90 -15.50 6.35
N ARG A 143 16.74 -16.05 7.23
CA ARG A 143 16.86 -15.64 8.63
C ARG A 143 18.32 -15.31 8.92
N ALA A 144 18.55 -14.22 9.66
CA ALA A 144 19.83 -14.02 10.31
C ALA A 144 20.05 -15.16 11.32
N GLY A 145 21.25 -15.73 11.29
CA GLY A 145 21.71 -16.74 12.25
C GLY A 145 22.34 -16.12 13.48
#